data_AF-A0A963Q222-F1
#
_entry.id   AF-A0A963Q222-F1
#
_cell.length_a   1.000
_cell.length_b   1.000
_cell.length_c   1.000
_cell.angle_alpha   90.00
_cell.angle_beta   90.00
_cell.angle_gamma   90.00
#
_symmetry.space_group_name_H-M   'P 1'
#
loop_
_entity.id
_entity.type
_entity.pdbx_description
1 polymer ?
#
loop_
_entity_poly.entity_id
_entity_poly.type
_entity_poly.pdbx_seq_one_letter_code
_entity_poly.pdbx_strand_id
1 'polypeptide(L)'
;MNQPATTPFAPPFADLPRGPCWAVIFSSVRSAEDEAGYEATAARMVELAAQQPGFLGVESARGADGFGITVSYWASEEAIAAWRRHAEHTLAREQGRTRWYSGFALRVARVERAYGSTGSHDDTAT
;
A
#
# COMPACT_ATOMS: atom_id res chain seq x y z
N MET A 1 29.20 12.31 21.45
CA MET A 1 28.71 11.22 20.58
C MET A 1 27.20 11.21 20.67
N ASN A 2 26.51 11.62 19.61
CA ASN A 2 25.05 11.65 19.56
C ASN A 2 24.59 10.32 18.97
N GLN A 3 23.90 9.48 19.76
CA GLN A 3 23.30 8.26 19.21
C GLN A 3 22.16 8.66 18.25
N PRO A 4 22.02 8.00 17.08
CA PRO A 4 20.89 8.28 16.20
C PRO A 4 19.60 7.85 16.91
N ALA A 5 18.60 8.74 16.90
CA ALA A 5 17.28 8.42 17.39
C ALA A 5 16.74 7.20 16.62
N THR A 6 16.44 6.11 17.34
CA THR A 6 15.71 4.97 16.81
C THR A 6 14.28 5.42 16.56
N THR A 7 13.97 5.79 15.32
CA THR A 7 12.58 5.95 14.88
C THR A 7 11.88 4.61 15.13
N PRO A 8 10.79 4.56 15.90
CA PRO A 8 10.07 3.30 16.11
C PRO A 8 9.63 2.76 14.75
N PHE A 9 10.04 1.54 14.43
CA PHE A 9 9.64 0.84 13.23
C PHE A 9 8.15 0.53 13.35
N ALA A 10 7.30 1.32 12.67
CA ALA A 10 5.91 0.95 12.51
C ALA A 10 5.88 -0.43 11.83
N PRO A 11 5.08 -1.38 12.33
CA PRO A 11 5.03 -2.72 11.74
C PRO A 11 4.64 -2.59 10.25
N PRO A 12 5.24 -3.41 9.37
CA PRO A 12 5.00 -3.32 7.94
C PRO A 12 3.61 -3.84 7.53
N PHE A 13 2.80 -4.25 8.50
CA PHE A 13 1.50 -4.89 8.33
C PHE A 13 0.38 -3.92 8.68
N ALA A 14 -0.68 -3.92 7.87
CA ALA A 14 -1.89 -3.17 8.18
C ALA A 14 -2.61 -3.77 9.39
N ASP A 15 -3.15 -2.92 10.28
CA ASP A 15 -3.96 -3.38 11.41
C ASP A 15 -5.40 -3.62 10.96
N LEU A 16 -5.69 -4.87 10.61
CA LEU A 16 -6.97 -5.26 10.02
C LEU A 16 -7.97 -5.74 11.08
N PRO A 17 -9.27 -5.46 10.89
CA PRO A 17 -10.30 -5.99 11.78
C PRO A 17 -10.33 -7.51 11.72
N ARG A 18 -10.79 -8.15 12.80
CA ARG A 18 -10.99 -9.60 12.86
C ARG A 18 -12.12 -10.10 11.93
N GLY A 19 -13.00 -9.22 11.49
CA GLY A 19 -14.11 -9.50 10.58
C GLY A 19 -13.76 -9.25 9.11
N PRO A 20 -14.70 -9.52 8.18
CA PRO A 20 -14.42 -9.38 6.76
C PRO A 20 -14.07 -7.94 6.36
N CYS A 21 -13.11 -7.81 5.46
CA CYS A 21 -12.74 -6.55 4.82
C CYS A 21 -12.45 -6.77 3.33
N TRP A 22 -11.99 -5.73 2.65
CA TRP A 22 -11.66 -5.76 1.23
C TRP A 22 -10.21 -5.40 0.99
N ALA A 23 -9.58 -6.07 0.04
CA ALA A 23 -8.23 -5.81 -0.43
C ALA A 23 -8.26 -5.35 -1.89
N VAL A 24 -7.60 -4.24 -2.18
CA VAL A 24 -7.30 -3.76 -3.52
C VAL A 24 -5.83 -4.02 -3.78
N ILE A 25 -5.55 -4.96 -4.69
CA ILE A 25 -4.22 -5.45 -5.01
C ILE A 25 -3.81 -4.86 -6.35
N PHE A 26 -2.79 -4.00 -6.32
CA PHE A 26 -2.17 -3.41 -7.49
C PHE A 26 -0.79 -4.03 -7.70
N SER A 27 -0.62 -4.78 -8.78
CA SER A 27 0.67 -5.33 -9.20
C SER A 27 1.16 -4.57 -10.43
N SER A 28 2.42 -4.15 -10.45
CA SER A 28 2.99 -3.40 -11.57
C SER A 28 4.45 -3.72 -11.83
N VAL A 29 4.85 -3.61 -13.10
CA VAL A 29 6.25 -3.56 -13.54
C VAL A 29 6.55 -2.10 -13.88
N ARG A 30 7.53 -1.51 -13.19
CA ARG A 30 7.96 -0.13 -13.46
C ARG A 30 8.72 -0.05 -14.78
N SER A 31 8.55 1.04 -15.53
CA SER A 31 9.53 1.46 -16.53
C SER A 31 10.75 2.07 -15.84
N ALA A 32 11.88 2.17 -16.54
CA ALA A 32 13.08 2.84 -16.03
C ALA A 32 13.00 4.39 -16.09
N GLU A 33 11.83 4.95 -16.42
CA GLU A 33 11.65 6.39 -16.63
C GLU A 33 11.12 7.07 -15.36
N ASP A 34 11.75 8.20 -14.99
CA ASP A 34 11.30 9.14 -13.95
C ASP A 34 10.98 8.47 -12.59
N GLU A 35 12.00 7.87 -12.00
CA GLU A 35 11.89 7.19 -10.70
C GLU A 35 11.41 8.12 -9.58
N ALA A 36 11.95 9.34 -9.50
CA ALA A 36 11.59 10.29 -8.46
C ALA A 36 10.14 10.77 -8.59
N GLY A 37 9.65 11.03 -9.81
CA GLY A 37 8.26 11.41 -10.05
C GLY A 37 7.26 10.30 -9.70
N TYR A 38 7.63 9.05 -10.00
CA TYR A 38 6.86 7.87 -9.59
C TYR A 38 6.77 7.75 -8.06
N GLU A 39 7.89 7.79 -7.35
CA GLU A 39 7.91 7.60 -5.89
C GLU A 39 7.10 8.69 -5.18
N ALA A 40 7.28 9.95 -5.59
CA ALA A 40 6.52 11.07 -5.02
C ALA A 40 5.00 10.90 -5.26
N THR A 41 4.61 10.47 -6.47
CA THR A 41 3.20 10.24 -6.80
C THR A 41 2.64 9.05 -6.03
N ALA A 42 3.39 7.95 -5.92
CA ALA A 42 2.98 6.77 -5.16
C ALA A 42 2.79 7.08 -3.67
N ALA A 43 3.72 7.82 -3.06
CA ALA A 43 3.62 8.30 -1.69
C ALA A 43 2.38 9.19 -1.50
N ARG A 44 2.13 10.11 -2.44
CA ARG A 44 0.94 10.98 -2.43
C ARG A 44 -0.37 10.20 -2.53
N MET A 45 -0.42 9.14 -3.35
CA MET A 45 -1.61 8.30 -3.46
C MET A 45 -1.89 7.53 -2.17
N VAL A 46 -0.85 7.06 -1.47
CA VAL A 46 -0.99 6.43 -0.16
C VAL A 46 -1.51 7.42 0.88
N GLU A 47 -0.94 8.63 0.93
CA GLU A 47 -1.37 9.68 1.84
C GLU A 47 -2.86 10.03 1.65
N LEU A 48 -3.30 10.18 0.40
CA LEU A 48 -4.69 10.44 0.07
C LEU A 48 -5.64 9.29 0.43
N ALA A 49 -5.21 8.06 0.16
CA ALA A 49 -5.96 6.86 0.52
C ALA A 49 -6.16 6.80 2.04
N ALA A 50 -5.13 7.13 2.82
CA ALA A 50 -5.19 7.17 4.28
C ALA A 50 -6.20 8.18 4.84
N GLN A 51 -6.57 9.20 4.07
CA GLN A 51 -7.59 10.18 4.44
C GLN A 51 -9.02 9.75 4.09
N GLN A 52 -9.19 8.66 3.35
CA GLN A 52 -10.51 8.21 2.92
C GLN A 52 -11.23 7.46 4.06
N PRO A 53 -12.52 7.75 4.28
CA PRO A 53 -13.35 6.94 5.18
C PRO A 53 -13.31 5.47 4.78
N GLY A 54 -13.04 4.60 5.75
CA GLY A 54 -12.99 3.15 5.55
C GLY A 54 -11.65 2.62 5.03
N PHE A 55 -10.61 3.44 4.89
CA PHE A 55 -9.24 2.94 4.70
C PHE A 55 -8.73 2.28 5.98
N LEU A 56 -8.16 1.09 5.85
CA LEU A 56 -7.68 0.27 6.98
C LEU A 56 -6.15 0.12 7.01
N GLY A 57 -5.47 0.47 5.92
CA GLY A 57 -4.02 0.38 5.82
C GLY A 57 -3.56 0.02 4.42
N VAL A 58 -2.24 0.04 4.23
CA VAL A 58 -1.59 -0.34 2.99
C VAL A 58 -0.29 -1.08 3.28
N GLU A 59 -0.02 -2.09 2.46
CA GLU A 59 1.23 -2.83 2.45
C GLU A 59 1.82 -2.73 1.05
N SER A 60 3.14 -2.55 0.94
CA SER A 60 3.81 -2.42 -0.35
C SER A 60 5.17 -3.10 -0.33
N ALA A 61 5.47 -3.83 -1.38
CA ALA A 61 6.76 -4.47 -1.60
C ALA A 61 7.19 -4.29 -3.06
N ARG A 62 8.50 -4.13 -3.26
CA ARG A 62 9.11 -3.94 -4.58
C ARG A 62 10.34 -4.84 -4.69
N GLY A 63 10.40 -5.61 -5.77
CA GLY A 63 11.57 -6.41 -6.15
C GLY A 63 12.60 -5.58 -6.91
N ALA A 64 13.85 -6.05 -6.89
CA ALA A 64 14.94 -5.46 -7.66
C ALA A 64 14.77 -5.61 -9.18
N ASP A 65 13.88 -6.52 -9.60
CA ASP A 65 13.46 -6.72 -11.00
C ASP A 65 12.43 -5.69 -11.47
N GLY A 66 12.05 -4.73 -10.61
CA GLY A 66 11.08 -3.67 -10.91
C GLY A 66 9.62 -4.09 -10.74
N PHE A 67 9.35 -5.37 -10.49
CA PHE A 67 8.00 -5.84 -10.16
C PHE A 67 7.67 -5.46 -8.71
N GLY A 68 6.45 -4.99 -8.48
CA GLY A 68 6.00 -4.71 -7.12
C GLY A 68 4.51 -4.75 -6.96
N ILE A 69 4.12 -4.90 -5.71
CA ILE A 69 2.75 -5.09 -5.29
C ILE A 69 2.46 -4.08 -4.20
N THR A 70 1.33 -3.40 -4.35
CA THR A 70 0.75 -2.56 -3.31
C THR A 70 -0.65 -3.10 -3.03
N VAL A 71 -0.91 -3.44 -1.78
CA VAL A 71 -2.21 -3.91 -1.31
C VAL A 71 -2.77 -2.87 -0.35
N SER A 72 -3.92 -2.30 -0.68
CA SER A 72 -4.64 -1.41 0.24
C SER A 72 -5.89 -2.11 0.78
N TYR A 73 -6.20 -1.89 2.05
CA TYR A 73 -7.29 -2.55 2.74
C TYR A 73 -8.39 -1.56 3.08
N TRP A 74 -9.63 -2.03 2.96
CA TRP A 74 -10.82 -1.19 2.99
C TRP A 74 -11.96 -1.87 3.74
N ALA A 75 -12.77 -1.09 4.44
CA ALA A 75 -13.92 -1.58 5.18
C ALA A 75 -15.04 -2.07 4.26
N SER A 76 -15.18 -1.52 3.05
CA SER A 76 -16.26 -1.86 2.12
C SER A 76 -15.94 -1.57 0.64
N GLU A 77 -16.69 -2.17 -0.29
CA GLU A 77 -16.59 -1.84 -1.72
C GLU A 77 -16.98 -0.38 -2.01
N GLU A 78 -17.91 0.18 -1.24
CA GLU A 78 -18.33 1.57 -1.39
C GLU A 78 -17.18 2.53 -1.08
N ALA A 79 -16.38 2.23 -0.04
CA ALA A 79 -15.18 2.99 0.28
C ALA A 79 -14.14 2.90 -0.84
N ILE A 80 -13.93 1.70 -1.41
CA ILE A 80 -13.07 1.51 -2.59
C ILE A 80 -13.57 2.32 -3.78
N ALA A 81 -14.88 2.30 -4.05
CA ALA A 81 -15.48 3.00 -5.16
C ALA A 81 -15.38 4.53 -4.98
N ALA A 82 -15.54 5.02 -3.74
CA ALA A 82 -15.32 6.43 -3.40
C ALA A 82 -13.87 6.84 -3.65
N TRP A 83 -12.90 6.04 -3.17
CA TRP A 83 -11.49 6.28 -3.42
C TRP A 83 -11.16 6.28 -4.92
N ARG A 84 -11.68 5.30 -5.67
CA ARG A 84 -11.45 5.23 -7.12
C ARG A 84 -11.90 6.49 -7.86
N ARG A 85 -12.98 7.14 -7.40
CA ARG A 85 -13.52 8.39 -7.99
C ARG A 85 -12.75 9.64 -7.57
N HIS A 86 -11.80 9.54 -6.64
CA HIS A 86 -10.99 10.67 -6.22
C HIS A 86 -10.16 11.21 -7.39
N ALA A 87 -10.30 12.50 -7.69
CA ALA A 87 -9.83 13.11 -8.93
C ALA A 87 -8.30 12.98 -9.15
N GLU A 88 -7.51 13.07 -8.08
CA GLU A 88 -6.05 12.89 -8.15
C GLU A 88 -5.65 11.44 -8.50
N HIS A 89 -6.44 10.45 -8.10
CA HIS A 89 -6.21 9.05 -8.49
C HIS A 89 -6.53 8.83 -9.97
N THR A 90 -7.51 9.55 -10.53
CA THR A 90 -7.80 9.53 -11.97
C THR A 90 -6.65 10.13 -12.78
N LEU A 91 -6.09 11.27 -12.35
CA LEU A 91 -4.95 11.92 -13.01
C LEU A 91 -3.66 11.09 -12.93
N ALA A 92 -3.36 10.52 -11.76
CA ALA A 92 -2.21 9.62 -11.58
C ALA A 92 -2.33 8.34 -12.44
N ARG A 93 -3.56 7.85 -12.68
CA ARG A 93 -3.81 6.72 -13.60
C ARG A 93 -3.54 7.08 -15.05
N GLU A 94 -3.90 8.29 -15.48
CA GLU A 94 -3.70 8.72 -16.87
C GLU A 94 -2.21 8.96 -17.18
N GLN A 95 -1.49 9.60 -16.27
CA GLN A 95 -0.05 9.86 -16.40
C GLN A 95 0.78 8.59 -16.19
N GLY A 96 0.43 7.78 -15.19
CA GLY A 96 1.16 6.54 -14.88
C GLY A 96 1.03 5.45 -15.94
N ARG A 97 -0.12 5.37 -16.63
CA ARG A 97 -0.36 4.38 -17.71
C ARG A 97 0.53 4.58 -18.94
N THR A 98 1.05 5.78 -19.15
CA THR A 98 1.83 6.12 -20.35
C THR A 98 3.33 6.26 -20.07
N ARG A 99 3.74 6.53 -18.82
CA ARG A 99 5.15 6.77 -18.48
C ARG A 99 5.77 5.77 -17.51
N TRP A 100 5.06 5.34 -16.46
CA TRP A 100 5.71 4.69 -15.31
C TRP A 100 5.53 3.17 -15.24
N TYR A 101 4.65 2.58 -16.05
CA TYR A 101 4.41 1.14 -16.02
C TYR A 101 4.51 0.53 -17.41
N SER A 102 5.35 -0.50 -17.56
CA SER A 102 5.34 -1.36 -18.76
C SER A 102 4.19 -2.37 -18.72
N GLY A 103 3.65 -2.64 -17.53
CA GLY A 103 2.44 -3.45 -17.33
C GLY A 103 1.93 -3.34 -15.90
N PHE A 104 0.63 -3.50 -15.73
CA PHE A 104 0.01 -3.56 -14.40
C PHE A 104 -1.28 -4.39 -14.40
N ALA A 105 -1.70 -4.83 -13.23
CA ALA A 105 -2.98 -5.47 -12.98
C ALA A 105 -3.57 -4.99 -11.66
N LEU A 106 -4.88 -4.79 -11.63
CA LEU A 106 -5.64 -4.41 -10.44
C LEU A 106 -6.66 -5.52 -10.13
N ARG A 107 -6.70 -5.98 -8.89
CA ARG A 107 -7.65 -6.98 -8.40
C ARG A 107 -8.32 -6.47 -7.13
N VAL A 108 -9.60 -6.76 -6.98
CA VAL A 108 -10.35 -6.49 -5.76
C VAL A 108 -10.81 -7.83 -5.20
N ALA A 109 -10.53 -8.08 -3.93
CA ALA A 109 -10.84 -9.33 -3.27
C ALA A 109 -11.42 -9.07 -1.87
N ARG A 110 -12.30 -9.96 -1.43
CA ARG A 110 -12.81 -9.97 -0.07
C ARG A 110 -11.91 -10.81 0.81
N VAL A 111 -11.45 -10.24 1.93
CA VAL A 111 -10.71 -10.93 2.97
C VAL A 111 -11.73 -11.40 3.99
N GLU A 112 -11.98 -12.71 4.06
CA GLU A 112 -12.93 -13.25 5.04
C GLU A 112 -12.35 -13.27 6.46
N ARG A 113 -11.03 -13.43 6.58
CA ARG A 113 -10.31 -13.53 7.87
C ARG A 113 -8.87 -13.00 7.71
N ALA A 114 -8.38 -12.30 8.72
CA ALA A 114 -6.99 -11.84 8.82
C ALA A 114 -6.42 -12.24 10.19
N TYR A 115 -5.20 -12.77 10.20
CA TYR A 115 -4.46 -13.16 11.40
C TYR A 115 -3.01 -12.67 11.27
N GLY A 116 -2.43 -12.21 12.36
CA GLY A 116 -1.05 -11.75 12.41
C GLY A 116 -0.42 -12.02 13.77
N SER A 117 0.90 -12.20 13.78
CA SER A 117 1.72 -12.24 14.99
C SER A 117 2.88 -11.29 14.78
N THR A 118 2.93 -10.21 15.57
CA THR A 118 4.13 -9.38 15.68
C THR A 118 4.99 -10.06 16.73
N GLY A 119 6.02 -10.80 16.30
CA GLY A 119 6.86 -11.56 17.21
C GLY A 119 7.56 -10.65 18.21
N SER A 120 7.06 -10.61 19.46
CA SER A 120 7.87 -10.26 20.61
C SER A 120 8.79 -11.45 20.89
N HIS A 121 9.98 -11.46 20.30
CA HIS A 121 11.08 -12.27 20.82
C HIS A 121 11.49 -11.64 22.15
N ASP A 122 10.94 -12.16 23.24
CA ASP A 122 11.46 -11.92 24.58
C ASP A 122 12.65 -12.85 24.76
N ASP A 123 13.84 -12.40 24.34
CA ASP A 123 15.11 -13.06 24.65
C ASP A 123 15.43 -12.81 26.13
N THR A 124 14.77 -13.57 27.00
CA THR A 124 15.27 -13.81 28.36
C THR A 124 15.56 -15.30 28.50
N ALA A 125 16.76 -15.70 28.09
CA ALA A 125 17.31 -17.02 28.40
C ALA A 125 18.76 -16.88 28.90
N THR A 126 18.84 -16.78 30.23
CA THR A 126 19.84 -17.33 31.18
C THR A 126 21.27 -17.53 30.71
#